data_AF-A0A973RI24-F1
#
_entry.id   AF-A0A973RI24-F1
#
_cell.length_a   1.000
_cell.length_b   1.000
_cell.length_c   1.000
_cell.angle_alpha   90.00
_cell.angle_beta   90.00
_cell.angle_gamma   90.00
#
_symmetry.space_group_name_H-M   'P 1'
#
loop_
_entity.id
_entity.type
_entity.pdbx_description
1 polymer ?
#
loop_
_entity_poly.entity_id
_entity_poly.type
_entity_poly.pdbx_seq_one_letter_code
_entity_poly.pdbx_strand_id
1 'polypeptide(L)'
;MTLSPDHPLKDGRTAQSPLITAYRGGRPNQHPVWFMRQAGRSLPEYRKAREGVGMLEACLRPELAAEITVQPVRRHGVDAGIFFSDIVIPLKLAGIGVDIVPGVGPVLEKPFRTAEEVASLPRLDDSVFEPIREAVRITVDELGMTPLIGFAGAPFTVAAYMVEGRPSRDHLGPRTMMHGDPSTWQALMEWTADASGRFLRAQIEAGASAGQLFDSWAGSLGLEDYRRSAAPYSSRALDHVRDLGAPLVHFGTGTSELLGAMYEVGVDAVGVDYRLPIQEAN
;
A
#
# COMPACT_ATOMS: atom_id res chain seq x y z
N MET A 1 0.72 -20.56 3.12
CA MET A 1 -0.31 -21.18 2.25
C MET A 1 0.03 -20.86 0.81
N THR A 2 -0.26 -21.76 -0.13
CA THR A 2 -0.12 -21.45 -1.56
C THR A 2 -1.39 -20.77 -2.07
N LEU A 3 -1.24 -19.79 -2.97
CA LEU A 3 -2.37 -19.18 -3.69
C LEU A 3 -3.28 -20.23 -4.33
N SER A 4 -4.59 -19.93 -4.42
CA SER A 4 -5.59 -20.78 -5.06
C SER A 4 -5.18 -21.16 -6.49
N PRO A 5 -5.50 -22.36 -6.99
CA PRO A 5 -5.29 -22.72 -8.40
C PRO A 5 -5.91 -21.73 -9.39
N ASP A 6 -7.04 -21.13 -9.03
CA ASP A 6 -7.76 -20.15 -9.86
C ASP A 6 -7.19 -18.72 -9.76
N HIS A 7 -6.15 -18.51 -8.95
CA HIS A 7 -5.50 -17.22 -8.82
C HIS A 7 -4.83 -16.81 -10.16
N PRO A 8 -4.87 -15.52 -10.58
CA PRO A 8 -4.30 -15.08 -11.86
C PRO A 8 -2.84 -15.44 -12.15
N LEU A 9 -2.02 -15.49 -11.10
CA LEU A 9 -0.62 -15.95 -11.18
C LEU A 9 -0.47 -17.47 -11.35
N LYS A 10 -1.49 -18.26 -10.98
CA LYS A 10 -1.46 -19.74 -10.97
C LYS A 10 -2.10 -20.33 -12.21
N ASP A 11 -3.19 -19.74 -12.69
CA ASP A 11 -3.85 -20.18 -13.93
C ASP A 11 -3.17 -19.65 -15.21
N GLY A 12 -2.20 -18.74 -15.07
CA GLY A 12 -1.36 -18.25 -16.14
C GLY A 12 -1.84 -16.96 -16.81
N ARG A 13 -2.99 -16.39 -16.42
CA ARG A 13 -3.53 -15.19 -17.08
C ARG A 13 -2.61 -13.96 -16.96
N THR A 14 -1.96 -13.78 -15.81
CA THR A 14 -1.07 -12.62 -15.55
C THR A 14 0.38 -13.00 -15.28
N ALA A 15 0.67 -14.29 -15.08
CA ALA A 15 1.99 -14.78 -14.67
C ALA A 15 3.12 -14.40 -15.63
N GLN A 16 2.81 -14.28 -16.92
CA GLN A 16 3.75 -13.90 -17.99
C GLN A 16 3.48 -12.50 -18.54
N SER A 17 2.68 -11.69 -17.85
CA SER A 17 2.46 -10.29 -18.26
C SER A 17 3.79 -9.51 -18.23
N PRO A 18 3.94 -8.47 -19.05
CA PRO A 18 5.14 -7.65 -19.09
C PRO A 18 5.53 -7.08 -17.72
N LEU A 19 4.54 -6.62 -16.94
CA LEU A 19 4.77 -6.09 -15.59
C LEU A 19 5.31 -7.16 -14.63
N ILE A 20 4.66 -8.33 -14.55
CA ILE A 20 5.09 -9.39 -13.63
C ILE A 20 6.47 -9.94 -14.02
N THR A 21 6.74 -10.02 -15.33
CA THR A 21 8.08 -10.36 -15.83
C THR A 21 9.13 -9.34 -15.38
N ALA A 22 8.86 -8.04 -15.55
CA ALA A 22 9.77 -6.97 -15.14
C ALA A 22 10.01 -6.94 -13.63
N TYR A 23 8.97 -7.06 -12.82
CA TYR A 23 9.10 -7.08 -11.36
C TYR A 23 9.91 -8.28 -10.86
N ARG A 24 9.96 -9.39 -11.60
CA ARG A 24 10.81 -10.54 -11.28
C ARG A 24 12.23 -10.44 -11.83
N GLY A 25 12.64 -9.26 -12.32
CA GLY A 25 13.95 -9.02 -12.91
C GLY A 25 14.12 -9.54 -14.35
N GLY A 26 13.04 -10.02 -14.96
CA GLY A 26 13.04 -10.42 -16.37
C GLY A 26 12.97 -9.20 -17.30
N ARG A 27 13.34 -9.41 -18.58
CA ARG A 27 13.21 -8.38 -19.63
C ARG A 27 12.00 -8.70 -20.51
N PRO A 28 10.86 -8.02 -20.32
CA PRO A 28 9.69 -8.25 -21.16
C PRO A 28 9.89 -7.71 -22.59
N ASN A 29 9.07 -8.21 -23.54
CA ASN A 29 9.09 -7.78 -24.94
C ASN A 29 8.62 -6.32 -25.13
N GLN A 30 7.84 -5.79 -24.19
CA GLN A 30 7.40 -4.40 -24.14
C GLN A 30 7.66 -3.84 -22.74
N HIS A 31 7.99 -2.55 -22.65
CA HIS A 31 8.17 -1.89 -21.35
C HIS A 31 6.79 -1.60 -20.74
N PRO A 32 6.43 -2.24 -19.60
CA PRO A 32 5.11 -2.05 -19.00
C PRO A 32 4.98 -0.66 -18.40
N VAL A 33 3.82 -0.03 -18.56
CA VAL A 33 3.50 1.29 -18.02
C VAL A 33 2.19 1.27 -17.26
N TRP A 34 2.22 1.80 -16.04
CA TRP A 34 1.04 2.16 -15.24
C TRP A 34 1.39 3.44 -14.45
N PHE A 35 0.39 4.13 -13.90
CA PHE A 35 0.63 5.37 -13.17
C PHE A 35 0.09 5.31 -11.75
N MET A 36 0.88 5.79 -10.78
CA MET A 36 0.35 6.06 -9.44
C MET A 36 -0.79 7.07 -9.53
N ARG A 37 -1.90 6.78 -8.85
CA ARG A 37 -3.14 7.56 -8.91
C ARG A 37 -3.78 7.63 -10.32
N GLN A 38 -3.56 6.62 -11.18
CA GLN A 38 -4.22 6.52 -12.48
C GLN A 38 -5.75 6.54 -12.39
N ALA A 39 -6.32 5.92 -11.35
CA ALA A 39 -7.71 6.04 -10.97
C ALA A 39 -7.86 7.24 -10.04
N GLY A 40 -8.38 8.35 -10.54
CA GLY A 40 -8.47 9.55 -9.73
C GLY A 40 -9.08 10.75 -10.42
N ARG A 41 -8.97 11.91 -9.76
CA ARG A 41 -9.60 13.18 -10.14
C ARG A 41 -9.18 13.70 -11.52
N SER A 42 -8.20 13.13 -12.21
CA SER A 42 -7.92 13.44 -13.61
C SER A 42 -9.05 12.97 -14.54
N LEU A 43 -9.73 11.88 -14.19
CA LEU A 43 -10.76 11.24 -15.02
C LEU A 43 -12.16 11.82 -14.73
N PRO A 44 -12.92 12.26 -15.76
CA PRO A 44 -14.32 12.67 -15.60
C PRO A 44 -15.22 11.56 -15.02
N GLU A 45 -15.06 10.33 -15.47
CA GLU A 45 -15.79 9.13 -15.03
C GLU A 45 -15.54 8.81 -13.55
N TYR A 46 -14.31 9.01 -13.06
CA TYR A 46 -14.00 8.91 -11.63
C TYR A 46 -14.78 9.96 -10.82
N ARG A 47 -14.78 11.21 -11.27
CA ARG A 47 -15.50 12.30 -10.58
C ARG A 47 -16.99 11.99 -10.49
N LYS A 48 -17.56 11.47 -11.58
CA LYS A 48 -18.97 11.03 -11.64
C LYS A 48 -19.23 9.85 -10.70
N ALA A 49 -18.39 8.82 -10.70
CA ALA A 49 -18.55 7.64 -9.85
C ALA A 49 -18.43 7.96 -8.35
N ARG A 50 -17.64 8.97 -7.99
CA ARG A 50 -17.41 9.42 -6.61
C ARG A 50 -18.39 10.51 -6.15
N GLU A 51 -19.33 10.94 -6.98
CA GLU A 51 -20.28 11.99 -6.64
C GLU A 51 -21.14 11.58 -5.44
N GLY A 52 -21.12 12.38 -4.38
CA GLY A 52 -21.89 12.13 -3.14
C GLY A 52 -21.36 10.99 -2.26
N VAL A 53 -20.20 10.39 -2.56
CA VAL A 53 -19.63 9.28 -1.76
C VAL A 53 -18.33 9.73 -1.09
N GLY A 54 -18.07 9.36 0.16
CA GLY A 54 -16.80 9.65 0.87
C GLY A 54 -15.64 8.77 0.39
N MET A 55 -14.37 9.21 0.45
CA MET A 55 -13.24 8.46 -0.14
C MET A 55 -13.12 7.05 0.42
N LEU A 56 -13.09 6.94 1.75
CA LEU A 56 -12.98 5.65 2.42
C LEU A 56 -14.26 4.80 2.24
N GLU A 57 -15.41 5.44 2.17
CA GLU A 57 -16.69 4.77 1.88
C GLU A 57 -16.66 4.12 0.49
N ALA A 58 -16.14 4.79 -0.53
CA ALA A 58 -16.02 4.18 -1.86
C ALA A 58 -15.03 3.02 -1.90
N CYS A 59 -13.95 3.07 -1.12
CA CYS A 59 -13.00 1.96 -1.00
C CYS A 59 -13.63 0.70 -0.35
N LEU A 60 -14.73 0.88 0.39
CA LEU A 60 -15.44 -0.20 1.08
C LEU A 60 -16.73 -0.63 0.36
N ARG A 61 -16.98 -0.11 -0.86
CA ARG A 61 -18.07 -0.54 -1.74
C ARG A 61 -17.48 -1.37 -2.89
N PRO A 62 -17.58 -2.71 -2.86
CA PRO A 62 -16.84 -3.58 -3.76
C PRO A 62 -16.98 -3.25 -5.24
N GLU A 63 -18.21 -3.07 -5.73
CA GLU A 63 -18.49 -2.76 -7.14
C GLU A 63 -17.96 -1.39 -7.54
N LEU A 64 -18.05 -0.40 -6.64
CA LEU A 64 -17.56 0.95 -6.90
C LEU A 64 -16.03 1.00 -6.92
N ALA A 65 -15.37 0.30 -6.00
CA ALA A 65 -13.91 0.19 -5.97
C ALA A 65 -13.39 -0.53 -7.23
N ALA A 66 -14.08 -1.59 -7.66
CA ALA A 66 -13.75 -2.29 -8.90
C ALA A 66 -13.92 -1.39 -10.13
N GLU A 67 -15.08 -0.77 -10.31
CA GLU A 67 -15.35 0.15 -11.42
C GLU A 67 -14.31 1.28 -11.48
N ILE A 68 -13.97 1.90 -10.35
CA ILE A 68 -12.95 2.95 -10.32
C ILE A 68 -11.57 2.41 -10.72
N THR A 69 -11.22 1.20 -10.28
CA THR A 69 -9.91 0.59 -10.57
C THR A 69 -9.69 0.38 -12.07
N VAL A 70 -10.74 -0.06 -12.78
CA VAL A 70 -10.65 -0.45 -14.21
C VAL A 70 -10.76 0.73 -15.18
N GLN A 71 -11.32 1.87 -14.77
CA GLN A 71 -11.45 3.08 -15.59
C GLN A 71 -10.17 3.48 -16.34
N PRO A 72 -9.00 3.65 -15.68
CA PRO A 72 -7.76 4.01 -16.38
C PRO A 72 -7.27 2.92 -17.32
N VAL A 73 -7.50 1.64 -17.01
CA VAL A 73 -7.13 0.53 -17.90
C VAL A 73 -7.96 0.59 -19.19
N ARG A 74 -9.28 0.77 -19.06
CA ARG A 74 -10.20 0.95 -20.21
C ARG A 74 -9.85 2.18 -21.05
N ARG A 75 -9.50 3.29 -20.40
CA ARG A 75 -9.27 4.58 -21.08
C ARG A 75 -7.89 4.66 -21.74
N HIS A 76 -6.86 4.17 -21.07
CA HIS A 76 -5.47 4.41 -21.45
C HIS A 76 -4.73 3.16 -21.93
N GLY A 77 -5.28 1.97 -21.73
CA GLY A 77 -4.59 0.72 -22.11
C GLY A 77 -3.29 0.50 -21.34
N VAL A 78 -3.19 0.99 -20.10
CA VAL A 78 -2.04 0.75 -19.22
C VAL A 78 -1.87 -0.74 -18.93
N ASP A 79 -0.63 -1.18 -18.72
CA ASP A 79 -0.26 -2.59 -18.57
C ASP A 79 -0.64 -3.19 -17.21
N ALA A 80 -1.22 -2.41 -16.29
CA ALA A 80 -1.72 -2.88 -15.02
C ALA A 80 -2.82 -1.98 -14.42
N GLY A 81 -3.76 -2.59 -13.72
CA GLY A 81 -4.60 -1.91 -12.74
C GLY A 81 -3.87 -1.78 -11.41
N ILE A 82 -4.04 -0.67 -10.69
CA ILE A 82 -3.70 -0.60 -9.26
C ILE A 82 -5.01 -0.46 -8.49
N PHE A 83 -5.19 -1.31 -7.48
CA PHE A 83 -6.43 -1.38 -6.71
C PHE A 83 -6.83 -0.01 -6.17
N PHE A 84 -8.09 0.38 -6.34
CA PHE A 84 -8.61 1.62 -5.76
C PHE A 84 -8.90 1.40 -4.28
N SER A 85 -8.04 1.94 -3.44
CA SER A 85 -8.20 1.94 -1.98
C SER A 85 -7.46 3.13 -1.37
N ASP A 86 -7.26 3.13 -0.04
CA ASP A 86 -6.39 4.07 0.64
C ASP A 86 -5.51 3.36 1.69
N ILE A 87 -4.32 3.90 1.95
CA ILE A 87 -3.37 3.35 2.93
C ILE A 87 -3.91 3.37 4.37
N VAL A 88 -4.93 4.18 4.67
CA VAL A 88 -5.57 4.23 5.99
C VAL A 88 -6.82 3.34 6.13
N ILE A 89 -7.20 2.60 5.09
CA ILE A 89 -8.33 1.64 5.16
C ILE A 89 -8.18 0.62 6.30
N PRO A 90 -6.99 0.05 6.57
CA PRO A 90 -6.82 -0.84 7.72
C PRO A 90 -7.20 -0.17 9.06
N LEU A 91 -6.92 1.13 9.23
CA LEU A 91 -7.32 1.87 10.43
C LEU A 91 -8.85 1.97 10.53
N LYS A 92 -9.51 2.30 9.41
CA LYS A 92 -10.98 2.40 9.35
C LYS A 92 -11.64 1.06 9.67
N LEU A 93 -11.14 -0.03 9.09
CA LEU A 93 -11.61 -1.40 9.33
C LEU A 93 -11.39 -1.86 10.77
N ALA A 94 -10.34 -1.36 11.42
CA ALA A 94 -10.08 -1.59 12.84
C ALA A 94 -11.01 -0.80 13.78
N GLY A 95 -11.86 0.08 13.25
CA GLY A 95 -12.73 0.95 14.03
C GLY A 95 -12.05 2.25 14.51
N ILE A 96 -10.86 2.57 14.02
CA ILE A 96 -10.21 3.86 14.31
C ILE A 96 -10.91 4.95 13.51
N GLY A 97 -11.29 6.03 14.20
CA GLY A 97 -11.89 7.22 13.61
C GLY A 97 -10.91 7.93 12.68
N VAL A 98 -10.94 7.60 11.39
CA VAL A 98 -10.17 8.25 10.33
C VAL A 98 -11.07 8.59 9.15
N ASP A 99 -10.81 9.73 8.51
CA ASP A 99 -11.43 10.13 7.26
C ASP A 99 -10.45 10.89 6.35
N ILE A 100 -10.78 11.01 5.06
CA ILE A 100 -10.02 11.80 4.09
C ILE A 100 -10.71 13.15 3.90
N VAL A 101 -10.13 14.20 4.47
CA VAL A 101 -10.66 15.56 4.34
C VAL A 101 -10.18 16.19 3.02
N PRO A 102 -11.08 16.72 2.18
CA PRO A 102 -10.72 17.35 0.92
C PRO A 102 -9.68 18.46 1.09
N GLY A 103 -8.57 18.39 0.33
CA GLY A 103 -7.50 19.38 0.38
C GLY A 103 -6.53 19.23 1.56
N VAL A 104 -6.84 18.35 2.53
CA VAL A 104 -5.96 18.06 3.66
C VAL A 104 -5.35 16.67 3.51
N GLY A 105 -6.16 15.62 3.37
CA GLY A 105 -5.71 14.22 3.39
C GLY A 105 -6.27 13.45 4.59
N PRO A 106 -5.63 12.35 5.02
CA PRO A 106 -6.09 11.57 6.16
C PRO A 106 -6.06 12.37 7.47
N VAL A 107 -7.16 12.40 8.19
CA VAL A 107 -7.29 13.01 9.52
C VAL A 107 -7.88 12.01 10.47
N LEU A 108 -7.24 11.82 11.62
CA LEU A 108 -7.73 10.99 12.70
C LEU A 108 -8.52 11.85 13.70
N GLU A 109 -9.57 11.27 14.28
CA GLU A 109 -10.32 11.87 15.39
C GLU A 109 -9.44 12.05 16.62
N LYS A 110 -8.56 11.08 16.90
CA LYS A 110 -7.60 11.10 18.01
C LYS A 110 -6.24 10.55 17.58
N PRO A 111 -5.14 11.27 17.86
CA PRO A 111 -3.79 10.76 17.62
C PRO A 111 -3.36 9.74 18.70
N PHE A 112 -2.32 8.96 18.41
CA PHE A 112 -1.73 7.96 19.32
C PHE A 112 -0.31 8.40 19.70
N ARG A 113 -0.12 8.89 20.93
CA ARG A 113 1.13 9.53 21.39
C ARG A 113 1.71 8.94 22.67
N THR A 114 0.95 8.09 23.37
CA THR A 114 1.33 7.51 24.65
C THR A 114 1.23 5.99 24.64
N ALA A 115 1.93 5.34 25.58
CA ALA A 115 1.86 3.89 25.77
C ALA A 115 0.42 3.39 25.98
N GLU A 116 -0.40 4.13 26.72
CA GLU A 116 -1.80 3.76 26.99
C GLU A 116 -2.65 3.81 25.71
N GLU A 117 -2.51 4.87 24.91
CA GLU A 117 -3.21 5.00 23.64
C GLU A 117 -2.81 3.86 22.67
N VAL A 118 -1.51 3.56 22.56
CA VAL A 118 -1.02 2.47 21.71
C VAL A 118 -1.46 1.10 22.23
N ALA A 119 -1.46 0.88 23.53
CA ALA A 119 -1.96 -0.36 24.14
C ALA A 119 -3.48 -0.55 23.95
N SER A 120 -4.23 0.53 23.73
CA SER A 120 -5.67 0.49 23.44
C SER A 120 -6.00 0.17 21.98
N LEU A 121 -5.00 0.01 21.10
CA LEU A 121 -5.24 -0.25 19.70
C LEU A 121 -6.03 -1.55 19.49
N PRO A 122 -7.09 -1.52 18.66
CA PRO A 122 -7.96 -2.67 18.46
C PRO A 122 -7.25 -3.78 17.68
N ARG A 123 -7.64 -5.03 17.94
CA ARG A 123 -7.22 -6.16 17.13
C ARG A 123 -8.01 -6.16 15.81
N LEU A 124 -7.33 -6.35 14.68
CA LEU A 124 -8.00 -6.58 13.39
C LEU A 124 -8.28 -8.08 13.21
N ASP A 125 -9.55 -8.45 13.15
CA ASP A 125 -9.97 -9.79 12.74
C ASP A 125 -9.96 -9.92 11.22
N ASP A 126 -9.66 -11.11 10.68
CA ASP A 126 -9.54 -11.28 9.22
C ASP A 126 -10.84 -10.99 8.46
N SER A 127 -11.99 -11.20 9.10
CA SER A 127 -13.32 -10.96 8.52
C SER A 127 -13.58 -9.50 8.11
N VAL A 128 -12.87 -8.53 8.72
CA VAL A 128 -13.04 -7.11 8.36
C VAL A 128 -12.55 -6.81 6.94
N PHE A 129 -11.73 -7.70 6.36
CA PHE A 129 -11.20 -7.54 5.01
C PHE A 129 -12.09 -8.12 3.91
N GLU A 130 -13.25 -8.72 4.23
CA GLU A 130 -14.12 -9.34 3.20
C GLU A 130 -14.56 -8.36 2.09
N PRO A 131 -14.94 -7.10 2.38
CA PRO A 131 -15.25 -6.14 1.32
C PRO A 131 -14.06 -5.88 0.38
N ILE A 132 -12.83 -5.97 0.89
CA ILE A 132 -11.60 -5.81 0.11
C ILE A 132 -11.39 -7.02 -0.80
N ARG A 133 -11.60 -8.23 -0.28
CA ARG A 133 -11.51 -9.48 -1.05
C ARG A 133 -12.56 -9.51 -2.15
N GLU A 134 -13.79 -9.10 -1.85
CA GLU A 134 -14.86 -8.97 -2.84
C GLU A 134 -14.52 -7.96 -3.94
N ALA A 135 -14.08 -6.75 -3.57
CA ALA A 135 -13.69 -5.73 -4.52
C ALA A 135 -12.57 -6.20 -5.47
N VAL A 136 -11.55 -6.88 -4.91
CA VAL A 136 -10.44 -7.42 -5.69
C VAL A 136 -10.90 -8.53 -6.64
N ARG A 137 -11.77 -9.45 -6.21
CA ARG A 137 -12.33 -10.49 -7.09
C ARG A 137 -13.04 -9.88 -8.30
N ILE A 138 -13.96 -8.94 -8.06
CA ILE A 138 -14.69 -8.23 -9.13
C ILE A 138 -13.69 -7.52 -10.06
N THR A 139 -12.71 -6.81 -9.49
CA THR A 139 -11.68 -6.10 -10.26
C THR A 139 -10.90 -7.04 -11.17
N VAL A 140 -10.45 -8.18 -10.65
CA VAL A 140 -9.65 -9.18 -11.40
C VAL A 140 -10.47 -9.78 -12.53
N ASP A 141 -11.75 -10.08 -12.29
CA ASP A 141 -12.66 -10.58 -13.33
C ASP A 141 -12.86 -9.56 -14.45
N GLU A 142 -12.99 -8.27 -14.11
CA GLU A 142 -13.13 -7.20 -15.10
C GLU A 142 -11.83 -6.89 -15.87
N LEU A 143 -10.66 -7.04 -15.24
CA LEU A 143 -9.36 -6.81 -15.86
C LEU A 143 -8.92 -7.95 -16.81
N GLY A 144 -9.39 -9.17 -16.57
CA GLY A 144 -9.03 -10.34 -17.37
C GLY A 144 -7.52 -10.62 -17.38
N MET A 145 -6.85 -10.30 -18.48
CA MET A 145 -5.41 -10.56 -18.69
C MET A 145 -4.51 -9.46 -18.12
N THR A 146 -5.07 -8.32 -17.72
CA THR A 146 -4.31 -7.21 -17.15
C THR A 146 -4.05 -7.46 -15.66
N PRO A 147 -2.80 -7.46 -15.18
CA PRO A 147 -2.51 -7.69 -13.77
C PRO A 147 -3.07 -6.57 -12.88
N LEU A 148 -3.58 -6.95 -11.72
CA LEU A 148 -3.91 -6.05 -10.63
C LEU A 148 -2.74 -5.95 -9.65
N ILE A 149 -2.36 -4.73 -9.30
CA ILE A 149 -1.42 -4.41 -8.23
C ILE A 149 -2.24 -4.11 -6.96
N GLY A 150 -2.08 -4.94 -5.94
CA GLY A 150 -2.55 -4.64 -4.58
C GLY A 150 -1.54 -3.76 -3.86
N PHE A 151 -1.97 -3.06 -2.82
CA PHE A 151 -1.06 -2.19 -2.07
C PHE A 151 -1.43 -1.99 -0.61
N ALA A 152 -0.45 -1.55 0.18
CA ALA A 152 -0.65 -1.07 1.54
C ALA A 152 0.29 0.10 1.86
N GLY A 153 -0.02 0.86 2.91
CA GLY A 153 0.91 1.83 3.47
C GLY A 153 2.03 1.13 4.22
N ALA A 154 3.27 1.58 4.06
CA ALA A 154 4.35 1.07 4.89
C ALA A 154 4.13 1.47 6.37
N PRO A 155 4.61 0.67 7.33
CA PRO A 155 4.26 0.87 8.75
C PRO A 155 4.67 2.23 9.30
N PHE A 156 5.84 2.75 8.90
CA PHE A 156 6.30 4.08 9.28
C PHE A 156 5.33 5.17 8.81
N THR A 157 4.94 5.11 7.54
CA THR A 157 4.02 6.07 6.94
C THR A 157 2.65 6.06 7.63
N VAL A 158 2.11 4.88 7.95
CA VAL A 158 0.82 4.75 8.67
C VAL A 158 0.95 5.25 10.11
N ALA A 159 2.00 4.83 10.83
CA ALA A 159 2.28 5.30 12.18
C ALA A 159 2.47 6.82 12.23
N ALA A 160 3.09 7.42 11.22
CA ALA A 160 3.24 8.86 11.12
C ALA A 160 1.90 9.59 11.12
N TYR A 161 0.92 9.11 10.35
CA TYR A 161 -0.45 9.64 10.41
C TYR A 161 -1.08 9.43 11.79
N MET A 162 -0.86 8.27 12.41
CA MET A 162 -1.44 7.95 13.72
C MET A 162 -0.92 8.86 14.83
N VAL A 163 0.37 9.17 14.86
CA VAL A 163 0.98 10.03 15.88
C VAL A 163 0.66 11.51 15.65
N GLU A 164 0.68 11.95 14.40
CA GLU A 164 0.41 13.35 14.03
C GLU A 164 -1.09 13.67 14.07
N GLY A 165 -1.94 12.68 13.75
CA GLY A 165 -3.39 12.81 13.60
C GLY A 165 -3.82 13.45 12.27
N ARG A 166 -2.87 13.86 11.43
CA ARG A 166 -3.05 14.50 10.12
C ARG A 166 -1.73 14.51 9.35
N PRO A 167 -1.70 14.91 8.06
CA PRO A 167 -0.43 15.04 7.35
C PRO A 167 0.45 16.08 8.03
N SER A 168 1.73 15.75 8.19
CA SER A 168 2.77 16.61 8.76
C SER A 168 3.97 16.59 7.82
N ARG A 169 4.64 17.72 7.63
CA ARG A 169 5.81 17.78 6.74
C ARG A 169 7.06 17.23 7.43
N ASP A 170 7.20 17.55 8.71
CA ASP A 170 8.47 17.37 9.43
C ASP A 170 8.46 16.09 10.30
N HIS A 171 7.28 15.50 10.51
CA HIS A 171 7.07 14.25 11.26
C HIS A 171 7.72 14.26 12.65
N LEU A 172 7.62 15.39 13.36
CA LEU A 172 8.24 15.60 14.67
C LEU A 172 7.63 14.69 15.73
N GLY A 173 6.34 14.39 15.66
CA GLY A 173 5.68 13.47 16.60
C GLY A 173 6.30 12.07 16.54
N PRO A 174 6.31 11.39 15.37
CA PRO A 174 6.95 10.10 15.19
C PRO A 174 8.41 10.07 15.61
N ARG A 175 9.18 11.13 15.30
CA ARG A 175 10.59 11.24 15.72
C ARG A 175 10.73 11.36 17.23
N THR A 176 9.90 12.16 17.86
CA THR A 176 9.92 12.33 19.31
C THR A 176 9.61 11.00 19.99
N MET A 177 8.61 10.26 19.49
CA MET A 177 8.27 8.94 20.02
C MET A 177 9.39 7.92 19.78
N MET A 178 9.91 7.78 18.55
CA MET A 178 10.93 6.76 18.24
C MET A 178 12.22 6.93 19.03
N HIS A 179 12.57 8.17 19.42
CA HIS A 179 13.78 8.47 20.17
C HIS A 179 13.54 8.56 21.68
N GLY A 180 12.41 9.15 22.10
CA GLY A 180 12.08 9.40 23.50
C GLY A 180 11.36 8.26 24.21
N ASP A 181 10.61 7.43 23.48
CA ASP A 181 9.93 6.23 23.98
C ASP A 181 9.95 5.11 22.93
N PRO A 182 11.11 4.45 22.75
CA PRO A 182 11.26 3.39 21.75
C PRO A 182 10.33 2.20 21.95
N SER A 183 9.92 1.92 23.19
CA SER A 183 8.97 0.84 23.50
C SER A 183 7.57 1.11 22.94
N THR A 184 7.05 2.32 23.15
CA THR A 184 5.75 2.72 22.58
C THR A 184 5.82 2.78 21.06
N TRP A 185 6.92 3.29 20.51
CA TRP A 185 7.15 3.28 19.07
C TRP A 185 7.15 1.87 18.48
N GLN A 186 7.86 0.93 19.10
CA GLN A 186 7.88 -0.47 18.68
C GLN A 186 6.47 -1.06 18.67
N ALA A 187 5.71 -0.90 19.76
CA ALA A 187 4.35 -1.44 19.86
C ALA A 187 3.43 -0.87 18.76
N LEU A 188 3.52 0.44 18.48
CA LEU A 188 2.77 1.07 17.40
C LEU A 188 3.17 0.51 16.03
N MET A 189 4.46 0.37 15.78
CA MET A 189 5.00 -0.10 14.50
C MET A 189 4.72 -1.58 14.24
N GLU A 190 4.70 -2.43 15.28
CA GLU A 190 4.24 -3.82 15.16
C GLU A 190 2.76 -3.89 14.76
N TRP A 191 1.92 -3.05 15.39
CA TRP A 191 0.51 -2.98 15.06
C TRP A 191 0.26 -2.49 13.63
N THR A 192 0.94 -1.42 13.19
CA THR A 192 0.79 -0.91 11.82
C THR A 192 1.36 -1.89 10.78
N ALA A 193 2.43 -2.61 11.10
CA ALA A 193 2.94 -3.69 10.25
C ALA A 193 1.94 -4.82 10.06
N ASP A 194 1.31 -5.27 11.15
CA ASP A 194 0.31 -6.33 11.06
C ASP A 194 -0.97 -5.88 10.33
N ALA A 195 -1.42 -4.65 10.56
CA ALA A 195 -2.57 -4.08 9.86
C ALA A 195 -2.32 -3.95 8.34
N SER A 196 -1.17 -3.38 7.95
CA SER A 196 -0.78 -3.24 6.54
C SER A 196 -0.53 -4.58 5.86
N GLY A 197 0.16 -5.50 6.54
CA GLY A 197 0.47 -6.82 6.01
C GLY A 197 -0.77 -7.67 5.77
N ARG A 198 -1.72 -7.71 6.73
CA ARG A 198 -2.99 -8.42 6.56
C ARG A 198 -3.86 -7.82 5.46
N PHE A 199 -3.88 -6.50 5.34
CA PHE A 199 -4.59 -5.82 4.26
C PHE A 199 -4.00 -6.12 2.87
N LEU A 200 -2.68 -6.14 2.74
CA LEU A 200 -2.01 -6.54 1.50
C LEU A 200 -2.25 -8.02 1.19
N ARG A 201 -2.17 -8.88 2.22
CA ARG A 201 -2.48 -10.31 2.11
C ARG A 201 -3.88 -10.53 1.59
N ALA A 202 -4.86 -9.78 2.10
CA ALA A 202 -6.24 -9.91 1.68
C ALA A 202 -6.43 -9.67 0.18
N GLN A 203 -5.71 -8.68 -0.37
CA GLN A 203 -5.75 -8.36 -1.79
C GLN A 203 -5.04 -9.43 -2.63
N ILE A 204 -3.87 -9.90 -2.22
CA ILE A 204 -3.12 -10.91 -2.98
C ILE A 204 -3.86 -12.24 -2.97
N GLU A 205 -4.39 -12.70 -1.84
CA GLU A 205 -5.18 -13.93 -1.79
C GLU A 205 -6.43 -13.86 -2.68
N ALA A 206 -7.03 -12.67 -2.82
CA ALA A 206 -8.23 -12.46 -3.62
C ALA A 206 -7.96 -12.34 -5.14
N GLY A 207 -6.70 -12.18 -5.56
CA GLY A 207 -6.34 -12.20 -7.00
C GLY A 207 -5.31 -11.15 -7.44
N ALA A 208 -4.88 -10.24 -6.57
CA ALA A 208 -3.85 -9.27 -6.95
C ALA A 208 -2.54 -9.99 -7.36
N SER A 209 -2.02 -9.66 -8.53
CA SER A 209 -0.86 -10.33 -9.13
C SER A 209 0.47 -9.78 -8.64
N ALA A 210 0.48 -8.63 -7.97
CA ALA A 210 1.65 -8.02 -7.33
C ALA A 210 1.22 -7.25 -6.08
N GLY A 211 2.15 -7.01 -5.16
CA GLY A 211 1.95 -6.18 -3.98
C GLY A 211 2.88 -4.98 -3.96
N GLN A 212 2.40 -3.81 -3.52
CA GLN A 212 3.25 -2.63 -3.32
C GLN A 212 3.09 -2.02 -1.93
N LEU A 213 4.21 -1.80 -1.24
CA LEU A 213 4.26 -0.97 -0.04
C LEU A 213 4.61 0.47 -0.39
N PHE A 214 3.78 1.39 0.09
CA PHE A 214 3.99 2.83 -0.04
C PHE A 214 4.54 3.43 1.26
N ASP A 215 5.85 3.66 1.31
CA ASP A 215 6.53 4.38 2.39
C ASP A 215 6.72 5.85 2.03
N SER A 216 5.60 6.56 1.90
CA SER A 216 5.53 7.93 1.41
C SER A 216 6.34 8.92 2.26
N TRP A 217 6.53 8.62 3.55
CA TRP A 217 7.22 9.49 4.50
C TRP A 217 8.65 9.05 4.85
N ALA A 218 9.12 7.90 4.35
CA ALA A 218 10.45 7.36 4.64
C ALA A 218 11.58 8.37 4.37
N GLY A 219 11.47 9.16 3.28
CA GLY A 219 12.48 10.15 2.91
C GLY A 219 12.63 11.31 3.90
N SER A 220 11.79 11.37 4.94
CA SER A 220 12.05 12.26 6.06
C SER A 220 13.19 11.71 6.95
N LEU A 221 13.36 10.40 7.09
CA LEU A 221 14.34 9.80 7.99
C LEU A 221 15.75 9.80 7.40
N GLY A 222 16.76 9.88 8.28
CA GLY A 222 18.12 9.52 7.93
C GLY A 222 18.27 7.99 7.86
N LEU A 223 19.32 7.50 7.17
CA LEU A 223 19.53 6.07 6.96
C LEU A 223 19.57 5.25 8.27
N GLU A 224 20.20 5.78 9.31
CA GLU A 224 20.30 5.10 10.61
C GLU A 224 18.93 4.93 11.27
N ASP A 225 18.15 6.01 11.34
CA ASP A 225 16.78 5.99 11.87
C ASP A 225 15.88 5.09 11.03
N TYR A 226 16.03 5.11 9.70
CA TYR A 226 15.27 4.23 8.81
C TYR A 226 15.56 2.75 9.09
N ARG A 227 16.84 2.36 9.13
CA ARG A 227 17.26 0.97 9.39
C ARG A 227 16.82 0.47 10.77
N ARG A 228 16.85 1.34 11.79
CA ARG A 228 16.49 0.97 13.17
C ARG A 228 14.99 0.97 13.41
N SER A 229 14.30 2.01 12.93
CA SER A 229 12.96 2.36 13.40
C SER A 229 11.85 2.19 12.35
N ALA A 230 12.17 1.89 11.09
CA ALA A 230 11.19 1.72 10.00
C ALA A 230 11.35 0.40 9.23
N ALA A 231 12.54 0.14 8.67
CA ALA A 231 12.81 -1.00 7.80
C ALA A 231 12.42 -2.38 8.37
N PRO A 232 12.67 -2.70 9.67
CA PRO A 232 12.28 -3.99 10.24
C PRO A 232 10.77 -4.23 10.19
N TYR A 233 9.99 -3.16 10.32
CA TYR A 233 8.53 -3.24 10.30
C TYR A 233 7.99 -3.34 8.88
N SER A 234 8.62 -2.68 7.91
CA SER A 234 8.33 -2.94 6.49
C SER A 234 8.59 -4.39 6.12
N SER A 235 9.69 -4.99 6.60
CA SER A 235 9.91 -6.44 6.45
C SER A 235 8.80 -7.26 7.10
N ARG A 236 8.41 -6.95 8.35
CA ARG A 236 7.30 -7.62 9.05
C ARG A 236 5.99 -7.54 8.28
N ALA A 237 5.66 -6.39 7.70
CA ALA A 237 4.45 -6.22 6.89
C ALA A 237 4.49 -7.13 5.65
N LEU A 238 5.65 -7.26 5.01
CA LEU A 238 5.84 -8.13 3.85
C LEU A 238 5.85 -9.62 4.22
N ASP A 239 6.27 -9.99 5.43
CA ASP A 239 6.26 -11.39 5.89
C ASP A 239 4.85 -12.00 5.87
N HIS A 240 3.80 -11.18 5.99
CA HIS A 240 2.41 -11.61 5.82
C HIS A 240 2.07 -12.06 4.39
N VAL A 241 2.91 -11.83 3.39
CA VAL A 241 2.62 -12.14 1.98
C VAL A 241 3.72 -12.88 1.22
N ARG A 242 4.92 -13.03 1.80
CA ARG A 242 6.04 -13.72 1.14
C ARG A 242 5.70 -15.14 0.71
N ASP A 243 4.93 -15.86 1.52
CA ASP A 243 4.53 -17.24 1.24
C ASP A 243 3.63 -17.38 -0.01
N LEU A 244 3.06 -16.28 -0.49
CA LEU A 244 2.17 -16.25 -1.65
C LEU A 244 2.93 -16.21 -2.99
N GLY A 245 4.19 -15.76 -3.00
CA GLY A 245 5.05 -15.73 -4.21
C GLY A 245 4.64 -14.71 -5.29
N ALA A 246 3.77 -13.75 -4.94
CA ALA A 246 3.52 -12.57 -5.77
C ALA A 246 4.72 -11.60 -5.65
N PRO A 247 5.18 -10.97 -6.73
CA PRO A 247 6.25 -9.98 -6.65
C PRO A 247 5.83 -8.79 -5.78
N LEU A 248 6.78 -8.31 -4.98
CA LEU A 248 6.61 -7.24 -4.01
C LEU A 248 7.45 -6.03 -4.41
N VAL A 249 6.85 -4.84 -4.32
CA VAL A 249 7.46 -3.56 -4.65
C VAL A 249 7.49 -2.67 -3.40
N HIS A 250 8.59 -1.98 -3.17
CA HIS A 250 8.68 -0.96 -2.13
C HIS A 250 8.90 0.41 -2.78
N PHE A 251 8.03 1.37 -2.50
CA PHE A 251 8.14 2.72 -3.05
C PHE A 251 8.11 3.76 -1.94
N GLY A 252 8.94 4.80 -2.09
CA GLY A 252 8.98 5.95 -1.19
C GLY A 252 9.36 7.20 -1.98
N THR A 253 9.12 8.36 -1.37
CA THR A 253 9.50 9.67 -1.94
C THR A 253 10.55 10.34 -1.08
N GLY A 254 11.54 10.98 -1.71
CA GLY A 254 12.71 11.55 -1.04
C GLY A 254 13.66 10.49 -0.50
N THR A 255 13.69 9.30 -1.10
CA THR A 255 14.36 8.11 -0.53
C THR A 255 15.66 7.73 -1.25
N SER A 256 16.30 8.61 -2.02
CA SER A 256 17.54 8.30 -2.76
C SER A 256 18.61 7.63 -1.90
N GLU A 257 18.85 8.14 -0.69
CA GLU A 257 19.81 7.59 0.28
C GLU A 257 19.33 6.30 0.98
N LEU A 258 18.05 5.94 0.80
CA LEU A 258 17.39 4.82 1.47
C LEU A 258 17.13 3.64 0.52
N LEU A 259 17.32 3.79 -0.79
CA LEU A 259 16.95 2.76 -1.78
C LEU A 259 17.56 1.38 -1.47
N GLY A 260 18.83 1.34 -1.08
CA GLY A 260 19.48 0.09 -0.67
C GLY A 260 18.82 -0.55 0.55
N ALA A 261 18.57 0.23 1.60
CA ALA A 261 17.89 -0.26 2.80
C ALA A 261 16.43 -0.65 2.52
N MET A 262 15.75 0.04 1.60
CA MET A 262 14.40 -0.29 1.14
C MET A 262 14.37 -1.59 0.33
N TYR A 263 15.42 -1.92 -0.40
CA TYR A 263 15.56 -3.18 -1.12
C TYR A 263 15.89 -4.35 -0.17
N GLU A 264 16.78 -4.11 0.81
CA GLU A 264 17.22 -5.09 1.81
C GLU A 264 16.07 -5.63 2.68
N VAL A 265 14.91 -4.96 2.74
CA VAL A 265 13.70 -5.53 3.37
C VAL A 265 13.13 -6.72 2.57
N GLY A 266 13.76 -7.14 1.47
CA GLY A 266 13.42 -8.34 0.72
C GLY A 266 12.28 -8.14 -0.28
N VAL A 267 12.25 -7.03 -1.01
CA VAL A 267 11.33 -6.82 -2.14
C VAL A 267 11.98 -7.22 -3.46
N ASP A 268 11.16 -7.47 -4.48
CA ASP A 268 11.64 -7.80 -5.83
C ASP A 268 12.03 -6.56 -6.64
N ALA A 269 11.39 -5.41 -6.35
CA ALA A 269 11.70 -4.14 -6.98
C ALA A 269 11.54 -2.96 -6.00
N VAL A 270 12.31 -1.89 -6.23
CA VAL A 270 12.16 -0.61 -5.55
C VAL A 270 11.70 0.44 -6.55
N GLY A 271 10.64 1.16 -6.20
CA GLY A 271 10.21 2.32 -6.96
C GLY A 271 11.08 3.53 -6.61
N VAL A 272 11.56 4.22 -7.65
CA VAL A 272 12.45 5.39 -7.55
C VAL A 272 11.66 6.64 -7.91
N ASP A 273 11.82 7.71 -7.13
CA ASP A 273 11.18 8.99 -7.45
C ASP A 273 11.95 9.79 -8.51
N TYR A 274 11.38 10.92 -8.96
CA TYR A 274 11.93 11.72 -10.06
C TYR A 274 13.25 12.42 -9.75
N ARG A 275 13.76 12.38 -8.51
CA ARG A 275 14.93 13.16 -8.08
C ARG A 275 16.25 12.46 -8.40
N LEU A 276 16.23 11.14 -8.61
CA LEU A 276 17.41 10.34 -8.90
C LEU A 276 17.32 9.77 -10.32
N PRO A 277 18.32 10.01 -11.19
CA PRO A 277 18.40 9.36 -12.49
C PRO A 277 18.39 7.83 -12.34
N ILE A 278 17.64 7.14 -13.19
CA ILE A 278 17.49 5.67 -13.10
C ILE A 278 18.83 4.92 -13.22
N GLN A 279 19.82 5.49 -13.91
CA GLN A 279 21.17 4.93 -14.02
C GLN A 279 21.94 4.97 -12.70
N GLU A 280 21.65 5.93 -11.82
CA GLU A 280 22.28 6.04 -10.49
C GLU A 280 21.57 5.17 -9.45
N ALA A 281 20.33 4.78 -9.71
CA ALA A 281 19.54 3.92 -8.83
C ALA A 281 19.81 2.41 -8.99
N ASN A 282 20.41 2.00 -10.12
CA ASN A 282 20.69 0.59 -10.47
C ASN A 282 22.08 0.13 -10.05
#